data_AF-A0A0B1Q3D7-F1
#
_entry.id   AF-A0A0B1Q3D7-F1
#
_cell.length_a   1.000
_cell.length_b   1.000
_cell.length_c   1.000
_cell.angle_alpha   90.00
_cell.angle_beta   90.00
_cell.angle_gamma   90.00
#
_symmetry.space_group_name_H-M   'P 1'
#
loop_
_entity.id
_entity.type
_entity.pdbx_description
1 polymer ?
#
loop_
_entity_poly.entity_id
_entity_poly.type
_entity_poly.pdbx_seq_one_letter_code
_entity_poly.pdbx_strand_id
1 'polypeptide(L)'
;MTKLKLSAIPDDRPVKITLELPAPVFRDLQSYAEAIALESQQPAPDPAKLIAPMVARFMATDKAFRKVRNETPRPGGRDRANQP
;
A
#
# COMPACT_ATOMS: atom_id res chain seq x y z
N MET A 1 12.28 9.69 32.96
CA MET A 1 12.75 10.13 31.62
C MET A 1 12.45 9.06 30.58
N THR A 2 11.18 8.93 30.16
CA THR A 2 10.75 7.93 29.17
C THR A 2 11.02 8.45 27.76
N LYS A 3 12.14 8.01 27.18
CA LYS A 3 12.51 8.29 25.78
C LYS A 3 11.49 7.60 24.87
N LEU A 4 10.52 8.36 24.34
CA LEU A 4 9.60 7.89 23.30
C LEU A 4 10.44 7.48 22.09
N LYS A 5 10.57 6.17 21.88
CA LYS A 5 11.23 5.59 20.69
C LYS A 5 10.25 5.65 19.52
N LEU A 6 9.99 6.85 19.00
CA LEU A 6 9.47 7.03 17.65
C LEU A 6 10.66 6.91 16.68
N SER A 7 11.28 5.73 16.60
CA SER A 7 12.59 5.56 15.94
C SER A 7 12.52 5.46 14.41
N ALA A 8 11.36 5.65 13.79
CA ALA A 8 11.25 5.95 12.37
C ALA A 8 9.84 6.44 12.09
N ILE A 9 9.70 7.70 11.70
CA ILE A 9 8.54 8.11 10.90
C ILE A 9 8.68 7.32 9.59
N PRO A 10 7.68 6.52 9.16
CA PRO A 10 7.72 5.88 7.86
C PRO A 10 8.00 6.95 6.80
N ASP A 11 9.01 6.74 5.96
CA ASP A 11 9.23 7.59 4.79
C ASP A 11 8.11 7.30 3.77
N ASP A 12 6.89 7.76 4.08
CA ASP A 12 5.68 7.61 3.27
C ASP A 12 5.71 8.57 2.08
N ARG A 13 6.88 8.70 1.42
CA ARG A 13 6.97 9.49 0.19
C ARG A 13 6.14 8.79 -0.89
N PRO A 14 5.10 9.44 -1.42
CA PRO A 14 4.31 8.84 -2.48
C PRO A 14 5.20 8.64 -3.71
N VAL A 15 5.33 7.38 -4.14
CA VAL A 15 6.03 7.03 -5.39
C VAL A 15 5.01 7.08 -6.52
N LYS A 16 5.25 7.93 -7.52
CA LYS A 16 4.43 7.95 -8.74
C LYS A 16 4.80 6.77 -9.63
N ILE A 17 3.80 5.98 -10.01
CA ILE A 17 3.93 4.86 -10.92
C ILE A 17 2.97 5.11 -12.08
N THR A 18 3.46 4.99 -13.31
CA THR A 18 2.62 4.94 -14.51
C THR A 18 2.32 3.47 -14.82
N LEU A 19 1.05 3.12 -14.97
CA LEU A 19 0.59 1.76 -15.21
C LEU A 19 -0.32 1.74 -16.44
N GLU A 20 -0.13 0.76 -17.29
CA GLU A 20 -1.06 0.43 -18.37
C GLU A 20 -1.93 -0.75 -17.93
N LEU A 21 -3.25 -0.60 -18.12
CA LEU A 21 -4.22 -1.64 -17.81
C LEU A 21 -4.93 -2.08 -19.09
N PRO A 22 -5.21 -3.38 -19.26
CA PRO A 22 -6.14 -3.81 -20.30
C PRO A 22 -7.48 -3.09 -20.15
N ALA A 23 -8.05 -2.64 -21.27
CA ALA A 23 -9.35 -1.99 -21.30
C ALA A 23 -10.47 -2.70 -20.49
N PRO A 24 -10.63 -4.04 -20.53
CA PRO A 24 -11.64 -4.70 -19.70
C PRO A 24 -11.40 -4.50 -18.20
N VAL A 25 -10.16 -4.56 -17.74
CA VAL A 25 -9.80 -4.36 -16.32
C VAL A 25 -10.15 -2.94 -15.87
N PHE A 26 -9.90 -1.93 -16.73
CA PHE A 26 -10.28 -0.56 -16.40
C PHE A 26 -11.81 -0.35 -16.35
N ARG A 27 -12.57 -1.07 -17.18
CA ARG A 27 -14.04 -1.06 -17.10
C ARG A 27 -14.54 -1.69 -15.81
N ASP A 28 -13.99 -2.84 -15.43
CA ASP A 28 -14.35 -3.51 -14.18
C ASP A 28 -14.01 -2.63 -12.96
N LEU A 29 -12.89 -1.90 -13.00
CA LEU A 29 -12.49 -0.98 -11.93
C LEU A 29 -13.44 0.21 -11.80
N GLN A 30 -13.97 0.73 -12.91
CA GLN A 30 -15.02 1.76 -12.90
C GLN A 30 -16.31 1.21 -12.30
N SER A 31 -16.76 0.03 -12.74
CA SER A 31 -17.96 -0.62 -12.17
C SER A 31 -17.81 -0.89 -10.67
N TYR A 32 -16.61 -1.25 -10.22
CA TYR A 32 -16.32 -1.45 -8.80
C TYR A 32 -16.36 -0.14 -8.00
N ALA A 33 -15.89 0.98 -8.57
CA ALA A 33 -16.01 2.30 -7.95
C ALA A 33 -17.48 2.71 -7.76
N GLU A 34 -18.32 2.45 -8.78
CA GLU A 34 -19.77 2.70 -8.69
C GLU A 34 -20.44 1.83 -7.62
N ALA A 35 -20.05 0.56 -7.50
CA ALA A 35 -20.58 -0.32 -6.45
C ALA A 35 -20.26 0.23 -5.04
N ILE A 36 -19.05 0.75 -4.83
CA ILE A 36 -18.65 1.39 -3.56
C ILE A 36 -19.48 2.64 -3.28
N ALA A 37 -19.75 3.46 -4.30
CA ALA A 37 -20.59 4.64 -4.18
C ALA A 37 -22.02 4.30 -3.73
N LEU A 38 -22.60 3.28 -4.34
CA LEU A 38 -23.93 2.79 -3.99
C LEU A 38 -24.00 2.29 -2.55
N GLU A 39 -22.99 1.54 -2.10
CA GLU A 39 -22.93 1.04 -0.72
C GLU A 39 -22.69 2.16 0.31
N SER A 40 -21.83 3.13 -0.03
CA SER A 40 -21.43 4.18 0.90
C SER A 40 -22.34 5.41 0.89
N GLN A 41 -23.28 5.50 -0.07
CA GLN A 41 -24.03 6.71 -0.40
C GLN A 41 -23.13 7.95 -0.59
N GLN A 42 -21.95 7.73 -1.18
CA GLN A 42 -20.96 8.76 -1.48
C GLN A 42 -20.63 8.76 -2.97
N PRO A 43 -20.05 9.84 -3.52
CA PRO A 43 -19.60 9.85 -4.91
C PRO A 43 -18.60 8.73 -5.20
N ALA A 44 -18.64 8.19 -6.42
CA ALA A 44 -17.71 7.15 -6.85
C ALA A 44 -16.26 7.65 -6.74
N PRO A 45 -15.37 6.89 -6.06
CA PRO A 45 -13.96 7.23 -6.02
C PRO A 45 -13.35 7.10 -7.41
N ASP A 46 -12.31 7.90 -7.69
CA ASP A 46 -11.50 7.74 -8.89
C ASP A 46 -10.95 6.29 -8.96
N PRO A 47 -11.20 5.54 -10.05
CA PRO A 47 -10.68 4.19 -10.24
C PRO A 47 -9.18 4.06 -9.93
N ALA A 48 -8.36 5.04 -10.32
CA ALA A 48 -6.92 5.01 -10.06
C ALA A 48 -6.58 5.04 -8.56
N LYS A 49 -7.40 5.73 -7.75
CA LYS A 49 -7.22 5.80 -6.29
C LYS A 49 -7.57 4.50 -5.58
N LEU A 50 -8.28 3.58 -6.23
CA LEU A 50 -8.59 2.26 -5.69
C LEU A 50 -7.41 1.29 -5.81
N ILE A 51 -6.52 1.50 -6.79
CA ILE A 51 -5.42 0.57 -7.09
C ILE A 51 -4.51 0.41 -5.86
N ALA A 52 -4.05 1.51 -5.27
CA ALA A 52 -3.14 1.49 -4.13
C ALA A 52 -3.72 0.73 -2.90
N PRO A 53 -4.93 1.06 -2.39
CA PRO A 53 -5.50 0.32 -1.26
C PRO A 53 -5.85 -1.13 -1.61
N MET A 54 -6.24 -1.45 -2.85
CA MET A 54 -6.48 -2.83 -3.27
C MET A 54 -5.18 -3.65 -3.26
N VAL A 55 -4.08 -3.12 -3.81
CA VAL A 55 -2.77 -3.77 -3.79
C VAL A 55 -2.26 -3.93 -2.35
N ALA A 56 -2.44 -2.91 -1.51
CA ALA A 56 -2.06 -2.99 -0.09
C ALA A 56 -2.84 -4.09 0.64
N ARG A 57 -4.15 -4.21 0.42
CA ARG A 57 -4.99 -5.29 0.99
C ARG A 57 -4.58 -6.66 0.46
N PHE A 58 -4.26 -6.76 -0.82
CA PHE A 58 -3.76 -8.00 -1.42
C PHE A 58 -2.44 -8.45 -0.75
N MET A 59 -1.44 -7.57 -0.69
CA MET A 59 -0.16 -7.86 -0.02
C MET A 59 -0.33 -8.17 1.47
N ALA A 60 -1.28 -7.54 2.14
CA ALA A 60 -1.56 -7.80 3.56
C ALA A 60 -2.21 -9.18 3.82
N THR A 61 -2.89 -9.74 2.83
CA THR A 61 -3.62 -11.02 2.96
C THR A 61 -2.86 -12.21 2.38
N ASP A 62 -1.92 -11.99 1.46
CA ASP A 62 -1.04 -13.01 0.90
C ASP A 62 -0.11 -13.62 1.98
N LYS A 63 -0.40 -14.86 2.37
CA LYS A 63 0.37 -15.59 3.40
C LYS A 63 1.81 -15.88 2.98
N ALA A 64 2.03 -16.20 1.71
CA ALA A 64 3.37 -16.49 1.19
C ALA A 64 4.23 -15.23 1.22
N PHE A 65 3.65 -14.09 0.79
CA PHE A 65 4.30 -12.79 0.85
C PHE A 65 4.62 -12.38 2.30
N ARG A 66 3.67 -12.58 3.23
CA ARG A 66 3.89 -12.28 4.66
C ARG A 66 5.06 -13.06 5.27
N LYS A 67 5.25 -14.32 4.88
CA LYS A 67 6.37 -15.15 5.35
C LYS A 67 7.70 -14.56 4.89
N VAL A 68 7.84 -14.27 3.60
CA VAL A 68 9.07 -13.69 3.01
C VAL A 68 9.38 -12.30 3.57
N ARG A 69 8.35 -11.46 3.77
CA ARG A 69 8.50 -10.11 4.35
C ARG A 69 9.00 -10.14 5.80
N ASN A 70 8.63 -11.17 6.55
CA ASN A 70 9.09 -11.33 7.93
C ASN A 70 10.50 -11.93 8.00
N GLU A 71 10.88 -12.77 7.03
CA GLU A 71 12.20 -13.38 6.94
C GLU A 71 13.26 -12.43 6.35
N THR A 72 12.85 -11.48 5.49
CA THR A 72 13.74 -10.47 4.90
C THR A 72 13.60 -9.15 5.67
N PRO A 73 14.59 -8.73 6.49
CA PRO A 73 14.57 -7.40 7.08
C PRO A 73 14.50 -6.36 5.96
N ARG A 74 13.61 -5.36 6.10
CA ARG A 74 13.54 -4.25 5.15
C ARG A 74 14.96 -3.70 4.92
N PRO A 75 15.43 -3.57 3.66
CA PRO A 75 16.70 -2.94 3.37
C PRO A 75 16.58 -1.47 3.82
N GLY A 76 17.28 -1.12 4.90
CA GLY A 76 17.22 0.22 5.52
C GLY A 76 17.21 0.28 7.04
N GLY A 77 17.15 -0.86 7.75
CA GLY A 77 17.06 -0.90 9.22
C GLY A 77 18.37 -1.04 10.01
N ARG A 78 19.54 -1.13 9.36
CA ARG A 78 20.84 -1.34 10.03
C ARG A 78 21.82 -0.24 9.66
N ASP A 79 21.68 0.93 10.28
CA ASP A 79 22.72 1.96 10.25
C ASP A 79 22.81 2.71 11.59
N ARG A 80 22.92 1.97 12.71
CA ARG A 80 23.35 2.52 14.02
C ARG A 80 23.95 1.43 14.90
N ALA A 81 25.06 0.86 14.49
CA ALA A 81 25.97 0.16 15.41
C ALA A 81 27.32 -0.03 14.73
N ASN A 82 28.06 1.06 14.47
CA ASN A 82 29.52 1.12 14.60
C ASN A 82 30.03 2.49 14.08
N GLN A 83 30.34 3.41 14.98
CA GLN A 83 31.36 4.43 14.71
C GLN A 83 32.14 4.62 16.02
N PRO A 84 33.47 4.46 16.01
CA PRO A 84 34.31 4.51 17.21
C PRO A 84 34.33 5.90 17.86
#